data_AF-A0A962NL66-F1
#
_entry.id   AF-A0A962NL66-F1
#
_cell.length_a   1.000
_cell.length_b   1.000
_cell.length_c   1.000
_cell.angle_alpha   90.00
_cell.angle_beta   90.00
_cell.angle_gamma   90.00
#
_symmetry.space_group_name_H-M   'P 1'
#
loop_
_entity.id
_entity.type
_entity.pdbx_description
1 polymer ?
#
loop_
_entity_poly.entity_id
_entity_poly.type
_entity_poly.pdbx_seq_one_letter_code
_entity_poly.pdbx_strand_id
1 'polypeptide(L)'
;MRMGLMVGATDGPDGALTRLVSIAKDAEAKGFDNLWMANIFGLDAISTLGIIGYETSRIGLGTAVTPTYPRHPVAIAQQALTTGAASGGRFTLGIGLSHKIVIEDMFGFSYDKPARHMKEYLSVLTPLLRGEMAAFSGEQYRVSNVQYNIPERAPVPLLVAALGPAMLKLTGEMADGTVTWMTGPETLAAHIIPSINQAAEGAGKPTPKIAAGFPVVLTNDVEGAKALISKELQIYGQLPSYRAMLDREGAAGPADIAFAGDEKELRARIQRLRDIGVTDFCASVVAGDQETADRTVEFLASEIQQ
;
A
#
# COMPACT_ATOMS: atom_id res chain seq x y z
N MET A 1 -5.34 -9.75 -12.41
CA MET A 1 -5.02 -8.66 -11.46
C MET A 1 -6.18 -8.56 -10.49
N ARG A 2 -5.91 -8.47 -9.19
CA ARG A 2 -6.92 -8.28 -8.14
C ARG A 2 -7.33 -6.81 -8.07
N MET A 3 -8.61 -6.55 -7.86
CA MET A 3 -9.19 -5.21 -7.81
C MET A 3 -9.50 -4.84 -6.36
N GLY A 4 -8.94 -3.74 -5.87
CA GLY A 4 -9.16 -3.27 -4.51
C GLY A 4 -9.43 -1.78 -4.42
N LEU A 5 -10.03 -1.37 -3.31
CA LEU A 5 -10.24 0.02 -2.94
C LEU A 5 -9.18 0.46 -1.93
N MET A 6 -8.87 1.75 -1.91
CA MET A 6 -7.97 2.38 -0.95
C MET A 6 -8.69 3.47 -0.17
N VAL A 7 -8.66 3.36 1.16
CA VAL A 7 -9.29 4.30 2.10
C VAL A 7 -8.25 5.04 2.94
N GLY A 8 -8.60 6.25 3.37
CA GLY A 8 -7.79 7.07 4.26
C GLY A 8 -7.95 6.70 5.74
N ALA A 9 -7.22 7.39 6.60
CA ALA A 9 -7.33 7.22 8.06
C ALA A 9 -8.56 7.90 8.67
N THR A 10 -9.18 8.82 7.93
CA THR A 10 -10.41 9.54 8.31
C THR A 10 -11.20 9.87 7.05
N ASP A 11 -12.29 9.15 6.81
CA ASP A 11 -13.25 9.55 5.77
C ASP A 11 -14.47 10.23 6.46
N GLY A 12 -14.33 11.49 6.87
CA GLY A 12 -15.45 12.33 7.33
C GLY A 12 -15.72 12.42 8.86
N PRO A 13 -16.61 13.34 9.29
CA PRO A 13 -16.74 13.80 10.68
C PRO A 13 -17.52 12.90 11.64
N ASP A 14 -18.39 12.00 11.17
CA ASP A 14 -19.23 11.17 12.04
C ASP A 14 -18.84 9.68 12.00
N GLY A 15 -18.38 9.14 13.15
CA GLY A 15 -18.23 7.70 13.35
C GLY A 15 -17.14 7.01 12.50
N ALA A 16 -15.95 7.61 12.39
CA ALA A 16 -14.88 7.22 11.48
C ALA A 16 -14.59 5.70 11.39
N LEU A 17 -14.58 4.97 12.51
CA LEU A 17 -14.33 3.52 12.49
C LEU A 17 -15.53 2.72 11.99
N THR A 18 -16.74 3.00 12.49
CA THR A 18 -17.97 2.32 12.04
C THR A 18 -18.19 2.53 10.54
N ARG A 19 -17.91 3.73 10.04
CA ARG A 19 -17.99 4.02 8.60
C ARG A 19 -17.00 3.18 7.80
N LEU A 20 -15.75 3.05 8.25
CA LEU A 20 -14.76 2.20 7.58
C LEU A 20 -15.17 0.71 7.57
N VAL A 21 -15.81 0.23 8.65
CA VAL A 21 -16.39 -1.12 8.67
C VAL A 21 -17.50 -1.26 7.64
N SER A 22 -18.41 -0.29 7.54
CA SER A 22 -19.46 -0.30 6.50
C SER A 22 -18.88 -0.28 5.09
N ILE A 23 -17.90 0.60 4.82
CA ILE A 23 -17.21 0.66 3.52
C ILE A 23 -16.60 -0.71 3.17
N ALA A 24 -15.97 -1.38 4.14
CA ALA A 24 -15.40 -2.70 3.92
C ALA A 24 -16.45 -3.77 3.60
N LYS A 25 -17.59 -3.75 4.31
CA LYS A 25 -18.72 -4.66 4.05
C LYS A 25 -19.34 -4.40 2.68
N ASP A 26 -19.50 -3.14 2.29
CA ASP A 26 -20.04 -2.75 0.98
C ASP A 26 -19.08 -3.14 -0.15
N ALA A 27 -17.78 -2.93 0.04
CA ALA A 27 -16.75 -3.36 -0.91
C ALA A 27 -16.75 -4.89 -1.06
N GLU A 28 -16.86 -5.64 0.05
CA GLU A 28 -17.01 -7.10 0.02
C GLU A 28 -18.30 -7.51 -0.72
N ALA A 29 -19.44 -6.88 -0.44
CA ALA A 29 -20.70 -7.20 -1.10
C ALA A 29 -20.64 -6.93 -2.62
N LYS A 30 -19.91 -5.89 -3.05
CA LYS A 30 -19.70 -5.55 -4.46
C LYS A 30 -18.64 -6.41 -5.16
N GLY A 31 -17.93 -7.28 -4.43
CA GLY A 31 -17.00 -8.24 -5.01
C GLY A 31 -15.53 -7.84 -5.00
N PHE A 32 -15.15 -6.70 -4.40
CA PHE A 32 -13.74 -6.29 -4.32
C PHE A 32 -12.86 -7.35 -3.64
N ASP A 33 -11.66 -7.55 -4.18
CA ASP A 33 -10.69 -8.53 -3.70
C ASP A 33 -9.99 -8.05 -2.44
N ASN A 34 -9.69 -6.75 -2.36
CA ASN A 34 -8.95 -6.18 -1.24
C ASN A 34 -9.47 -4.78 -0.84
N LEU A 35 -9.35 -4.45 0.44
CA LEU A 35 -9.38 -3.10 0.96
C LEU A 35 -8.00 -2.72 1.51
N TRP A 36 -7.45 -1.62 1.01
CA TRP A 36 -6.17 -1.07 1.42
C TRP A 36 -6.37 0.18 2.27
N MET A 37 -5.61 0.32 3.36
CA MET A 37 -5.71 1.47 4.25
C MET A 37 -4.36 2.18 4.42
N ALA A 38 -4.34 3.48 4.18
CA ALA A 38 -3.18 4.32 4.46
C ALA A 38 -3.08 4.61 5.97
N ASN A 39 -1.86 4.64 6.51
CA ASN A 39 -1.62 5.03 7.90
C ASN A 39 -1.08 6.47 7.98
N ILE A 40 -1.97 7.45 7.99
CA ILE A 40 -1.61 8.88 8.03
C ILE A 40 -2.51 9.66 9.01
N PHE A 41 -1.89 10.39 9.96
CA PHE A 41 -2.53 11.34 10.90
C PHE A 41 -4.01 11.08 11.25
N GLY A 42 -4.30 9.89 11.78
CA GLY A 42 -5.66 9.44 12.07
C GLY A 42 -5.62 8.07 12.76
N LEU A 43 -6.60 7.21 12.44
CA LEU A 43 -6.66 5.85 12.98
C LEU A 43 -5.40 5.03 12.61
N ASP A 44 -4.98 4.16 13.53
CA ASP A 44 -3.93 3.16 13.25
C ASP A 44 -4.47 2.10 12.28
N ALA A 45 -3.81 1.95 11.12
CA ALA A 45 -4.33 1.12 10.04
C ALA A 45 -4.35 -0.37 10.40
N ILE A 46 -3.33 -0.88 11.11
CA ILE A 46 -3.27 -2.31 11.46
C ILE A 46 -4.38 -2.68 12.44
N SER A 47 -4.59 -1.83 13.45
CA SER A 47 -5.65 -2.03 14.46
C SER A 47 -7.03 -1.93 13.82
N THR A 48 -7.23 -0.94 12.95
CA THR A 48 -8.50 -0.74 12.22
C THR A 48 -8.83 -1.91 11.31
N LEU A 49 -7.85 -2.39 10.54
CA LEU A 49 -8.01 -3.57 9.69
C LEU A 49 -8.21 -4.87 10.49
N GLY A 50 -7.75 -4.94 11.75
CA GLY A 50 -8.08 -6.05 12.64
C GLY A 50 -9.58 -6.11 12.97
N ILE A 51 -10.17 -4.95 13.25
CA ILE A 51 -11.61 -4.82 13.52
C ILE A 51 -12.42 -5.15 12.26
N ILE A 52 -12.04 -4.58 11.12
CA ILE A 52 -12.66 -4.86 9.83
C ILE A 52 -12.54 -6.34 9.46
N GLY A 53 -11.38 -6.95 9.72
CA GLY A 53 -11.12 -8.37 9.48
C GLY A 53 -12.10 -9.27 10.23
N TYR A 54 -12.40 -8.93 11.48
CA TYR A 54 -13.38 -9.67 12.29
C TYR A 54 -14.83 -9.47 11.81
N GLU A 55 -15.12 -8.31 11.22
CA GLU A 55 -16.47 -7.93 10.75
C GLU A 55 -16.76 -8.32 9.28
N THR A 56 -15.78 -8.88 8.57
CA THR A 56 -15.87 -9.29 7.16
C THR A 56 -15.47 -10.75 7.00
N SER A 57 -15.79 -11.37 5.86
CA SER A 57 -15.65 -12.83 5.70
C SER A 57 -14.70 -13.27 4.59
N ARG A 58 -14.47 -12.42 3.58
CA ARG A 58 -13.81 -12.79 2.32
C ARG A 58 -12.78 -11.76 1.85
N ILE A 59 -13.06 -10.46 1.97
CA ILE A 59 -12.22 -9.39 1.42
C ILE A 59 -10.81 -9.41 2.02
N GLY A 60 -9.79 -9.31 1.19
CA GLY A 60 -8.40 -9.14 1.61
C GLY A 60 -8.19 -7.77 2.26
N LEU A 61 -7.28 -7.67 3.22
CA LEU A 61 -7.03 -6.43 3.96
C LEU A 61 -5.55 -6.10 3.90
N GLY A 62 -5.19 -4.86 3.55
CA GLY A 62 -3.80 -4.47 3.40
C GLY A 62 -3.48 -3.08 3.91
N THR A 63 -2.31 -2.88 4.52
CA THR A 63 -1.82 -1.52 4.80
C THR A 63 -1.06 -0.95 3.61
N ALA A 64 -1.26 0.34 3.29
CA ALA A 64 -0.60 1.02 2.18
C ALA A 64 -0.20 2.47 2.55
N VAL A 65 0.74 2.71 3.47
CA VAL A 65 1.57 1.77 4.24
C VAL A 65 1.73 2.22 5.69
N THR A 66 2.11 1.28 6.56
CA THR A 66 2.46 1.56 7.96
C THR A 66 3.91 2.04 8.09
N PRO A 67 4.18 3.23 8.67
CA PRO A 67 5.53 3.74 8.86
C PRO A 67 6.37 2.86 9.80
N THR A 68 7.61 2.55 9.38
CA THR A 68 8.54 1.69 10.12
C THR A 68 9.26 2.38 11.27
N TYR A 69 9.62 3.67 11.13
CA TYR A 69 10.37 4.40 12.15
C TYR A 69 9.68 4.50 13.52
N PRO A 70 8.38 4.85 13.61
CA PRO A 70 7.74 5.02 14.91
C PRO A 70 7.41 3.70 15.63
N ARG A 71 7.72 2.54 15.03
CA ARG A 71 7.31 1.22 15.56
C ARG A 71 8.46 0.23 15.49
N HIS A 72 8.86 -0.33 16.63
CA HIS A 72 9.89 -1.39 16.66
C HIS A 72 9.44 -2.62 15.84
N PRO A 73 10.32 -3.30 15.07
CA PRO A 73 9.94 -4.42 14.20
C PRO A 73 9.29 -5.60 14.94
N VAL A 74 9.69 -5.84 16.19
CA VAL A 74 9.05 -6.82 17.09
C VAL A 74 7.58 -6.46 17.34
N ALA A 75 7.29 -5.20 17.68
CA ALA A 75 5.91 -4.76 17.93
C ALA A 75 5.05 -4.86 16.66
N ILE A 76 5.59 -4.43 15.51
CA ILE A 76 4.89 -4.54 14.21
C ILE A 76 4.58 -5.99 13.86
N ALA A 77 5.49 -6.92 14.10
CA ALA A 77 5.24 -8.35 13.87
C ALA A 77 4.07 -8.85 14.72
N GLN A 78 4.02 -8.49 16.01
CA GLN A 78 2.92 -8.88 16.90
C GLN A 78 1.57 -8.31 16.47
N GLN A 79 1.54 -7.03 16.07
CA GLN A 79 0.33 -6.38 15.57
C GLN A 79 -0.15 -7.06 14.29
N ALA A 80 0.75 -7.31 13.34
CA ALA A 80 0.41 -7.91 12.07
C ALA A 80 -0.06 -9.36 12.19
N LEU A 81 0.56 -10.17 13.06
CA LEU A 81 0.12 -11.53 13.32
C LEU A 81 -1.26 -11.57 14.02
N THR A 82 -1.51 -10.65 14.96
CA THR A 82 -2.83 -10.51 15.60
C THR A 82 -3.90 -10.16 14.57
N THR A 83 -3.64 -9.18 13.69
CA THR A 83 -4.57 -8.80 12.62
C THR A 83 -4.74 -9.93 11.59
N GLY A 84 -3.68 -10.69 11.32
CA GLY A 84 -3.73 -11.91 10.51
C GLY A 84 -4.69 -12.95 11.08
N ALA A 85 -4.61 -13.23 12.38
CA ALA A 85 -5.54 -14.13 13.06
C ALA A 85 -6.98 -13.58 13.04
N ALA A 86 -7.18 -12.30 13.39
CA ALA A 86 -8.50 -11.67 13.40
C ALA A 86 -9.22 -11.68 12.04
N SER A 87 -8.45 -11.66 10.95
CA SER A 87 -8.98 -11.70 9.58
C SER A 87 -9.02 -13.11 8.97
N GLY A 88 -8.64 -14.16 9.71
CA GLY A 88 -8.57 -15.52 9.17
C GLY A 88 -7.54 -15.68 8.04
N GLY A 89 -6.42 -14.95 8.13
CA GLY A 89 -5.32 -15.00 7.15
C GLY A 89 -5.48 -14.11 5.92
N ARG A 90 -6.43 -13.18 5.94
CA ARG A 90 -6.68 -12.24 4.82
C ARG A 90 -5.85 -10.96 4.90
N PHE A 91 -5.00 -10.80 5.91
CA PHE A 91 -4.20 -9.60 6.12
C PHE A 91 -2.84 -9.63 5.40
N THR A 92 -2.53 -8.56 4.69
CA THR A 92 -1.22 -8.24 4.08
C THR A 92 -0.62 -7.01 4.74
N LEU A 93 0.57 -7.14 5.31
CA LEU A 93 1.27 -6.02 5.93
C LEU A 93 2.05 -5.25 4.86
N GLY A 94 1.62 -4.04 4.52
CA GLY A 94 2.43 -3.08 3.76
C GLY A 94 3.13 -2.07 4.69
N ILE A 95 4.45 -1.97 4.58
CA ILE A 95 5.28 -1.05 5.38
C ILE A 95 6.02 -0.05 4.50
N GLY A 96 6.44 1.07 5.09
CA GLY A 96 7.30 2.03 4.40
C GLY A 96 8.04 2.94 5.35
N LEU A 97 9.02 3.66 4.80
CA LEU A 97 9.89 4.55 5.58
C LEU A 97 9.20 5.85 6.00
N SER A 98 8.04 6.19 5.42
CA SER A 98 7.48 7.55 5.43
C SER A 98 8.42 8.53 4.71
N HIS A 99 8.38 9.81 5.09
CA HIS A 99 9.15 10.89 4.48
C HIS A 99 10.06 11.56 5.50
N LYS A 100 11.23 12.02 5.05
CA LYS A 100 12.23 12.70 5.89
C LYS A 100 11.62 13.78 6.77
N ILE A 101 10.80 14.66 6.20
CA ILE A 101 10.09 15.74 6.94
C ILE A 101 9.21 15.19 8.07
N VAL A 102 8.51 14.06 7.85
CA VAL A 102 7.67 13.44 8.89
C VAL A 102 8.55 12.81 9.97
N ILE A 103 9.60 12.09 9.56
CA ILE A 103 10.43 11.33 10.50
C ILE A 103 11.34 12.23 11.34
N GLU A 104 12.00 13.21 10.72
CA GLU A 104 12.90 14.13 11.41
C GLU A 104 12.13 15.28 12.07
N ASP A 105 11.40 16.07 11.28
CA ASP A 105 10.86 17.35 11.77
C ASP A 105 9.62 17.16 12.65
N MET A 106 8.81 16.13 12.41
CA MET A 106 7.60 15.89 13.21
C MET A 106 7.82 14.88 14.34
N PHE A 107 8.55 13.79 14.08
CA PHE A 107 8.72 12.70 15.06
C PHE A 107 10.06 12.72 15.79
N GLY A 108 11.05 13.51 15.34
CA GLY A 108 12.34 13.64 16.02
C GLY A 108 13.29 12.44 15.88
N PHE A 109 13.04 11.53 14.93
CA PHE A 109 13.94 10.41 14.63
C PHE A 109 14.96 10.78 13.55
N SER A 110 16.09 10.06 13.48
CA SER A 110 17.06 10.21 12.38
C SER A 110 16.56 9.53 11.10
N TYR A 111 16.66 10.22 9.95
CA TYR A 111 16.44 9.65 8.61
C TYR A 111 17.74 9.57 7.78
N ASP A 112 18.90 9.50 8.44
CA ASP A 112 20.23 9.52 7.81
C ASP A 112 20.52 8.28 6.95
N LYS A 113 20.09 7.10 7.39
CA LYS A 113 20.39 5.81 6.75
C LYS A 113 19.13 4.98 6.46
N PRO A 114 18.20 5.46 5.63
CA PRO A 114 16.91 4.80 5.39
C PRO A 114 17.04 3.40 4.81
N ALA A 115 18.06 3.16 3.98
CA ALA A 115 18.30 1.83 3.42
C ALA A 115 18.83 0.82 4.44
N ARG A 116 19.68 1.28 5.36
CA ARG A 116 20.12 0.44 6.48
C ARG A 116 18.97 0.16 7.42
N HIS A 117 18.18 1.19 7.74
CA HIS A 117 16.99 1.07 8.57
C HIS A 117 16.10 -0.04 8.04
N MET A 118 15.67 0.04 6.78
CA MET A 118 14.80 -0.98 6.19
C MET A 118 15.45 -2.37 6.21
N LYS A 119 16.75 -2.49 5.89
CA LYS A 119 17.44 -3.78 5.88
C LYS A 119 17.48 -4.44 7.26
N GLU A 120 17.87 -3.70 8.28
CA GLU A 120 17.90 -4.20 9.66
C GLU A 120 16.49 -4.50 10.18
N TYR A 121 15.53 -3.64 9.84
CA TYR A 121 14.11 -3.82 10.17
C TYR A 121 13.55 -5.12 9.61
N LEU A 122 13.78 -5.39 8.32
CA LEU A 122 13.36 -6.60 7.63
C LEU A 122 14.09 -7.85 8.13
N SER A 123 15.34 -7.71 8.58
CA SER A 123 16.13 -8.80 9.17
C SER A 123 15.52 -9.29 10.49
N VAL A 124 14.79 -8.43 11.21
CA VAL A 124 14.02 -8.81 12.41
C VAL A 124 12.59 -9.21 12.05
N LEU A 125 11.90 -8.42 11.24
CA LEU A 125 10.46 -8.59 10.98
C LEU A 125 10.15 -9.88 10.19
N THR A 126 10.91 -10.15 9.13
CA THR A 126 10.59 -11.25 8.20
C THR A 126 10.60 -12.62 8.88
N PRO A 127 11.62 -12.99 9.69
CA PRO A 127 11.60 -14.23 10.45
C PRO A 127 10.39 -14.32 11.40
N LEU A 128 10.05 -13.24 12.10
CA LEU A 128 8.90 -13.22 13.01
C LEU A 128 7.56 -13.45 12.28
N LEU A 129 7.36 -12.84 11.12
CA LEU A 129 6.17 -13.09 10.29
C LEU A 129 6.12 -14.51 9.74
N ARG A 130 7.28 -15.16 9.55
CA ARG A 130 7.42 -16.60 9.24
C ARG A 130 7.35 -17.51 10.47
N GLY A 131 7.25 -16.92 11.66
CA GLY A 131 7.18 -17.58 12.97
C GLY A 131 8.45 -18.34 13.30
N GLU A 132 9.53 -17.94 12.66
CA GLU A 132 10.88 -18.27 13.04
C GLU A 132 11.29 -17.37 14.23
N MET A 133 12.32 -17.79 14.94
CA MET A 133 12.91 -16.97 15.98
C MET A 133 13.77 -15.86 15.34
N ALA A 134 13.55 -14.61 15.73
CA ALA A 134 14.41 -13.50 15.34
C ALA A 134 15.55 -13.30 16.34
N ALA A 135 16.76 -13.33 15.80
CA ALA A 135 17.98 -12.90 16.46
C ALA A 135 18.79 -12.05 15.48
N PHE A 136 19.02 -10.79 15.82
CA PHE A 136 19.69 -9.83 14.94
C PHE A 136 20.50 -8.83 15.78
N SER A 137 21.71 -8.51 15.32
CA SER A 137 22.58 -7.52 15.97
C SER A 137 23.22 -6.65 14.90
N GLY A 138 22.56 -5.55 14.56
CA GLY A 138 23.04 -4.52 13.65
C GLY A 138 23.41 -3.21 14.36
N GLU A 139 23.48 -2.13 13.60
CA GLU A 139 23.81 -0.81 14.15
C GLU A 139 22.60 -0.09 14.75
N GLN A 140 21.40 -0.32 14.19
CA GLN A 140 20.16 0.34 14.60
C GLN A 140 19.26 -0.57 15.42
N TYR A 141 19.32 -1.88 15.18
CA TYR A 141 18.52 -2.87 15.92
C TYR A 141 19.38 -3.96 16.55
N ARG A 142 19.05 -4.28 17.80
CA ARG A 142 19.54 -5.45 18.51
C ARG A 142 18.37 -6.20 19.13
N VAL A 143 18.13 -7.42 18.66
CA VAL A 143 17.04 -8.31 19.08
C VAL A 143 17.62 -9.69 19.34
N SER A 144 17.18 -10.35 20.41
CA SER A 144 17.69 -11.67 20.78
C SER A 144 16.54 -12.57 21.23
N ASN A 145 16.46 -13.75 20.60
CA ASN A 145 15.55 -14.84 20.96
C ASN A 145 14.07 -14.45 21.06
N VAL A 146 13.57 -13.66 20.11
CA VAL A 146 12.15 -13.31 20.04
C VAL A 146 11.44 -14.25 19.09
N GLN A 147 10.35 -14.86 19.53
CA GLN A 147 9.43 -15.66 18.71
C GLN A 147 8.02 -15.50 19.26
N TYR A 148 7.02 -15.59 18.40
CA TYR A 148 5.62 -15.56 18.81
C TYR A 148 4.96 -16.93 18.67
N ASN A 149 4.21 -17.31 19.69
CA ASN A 149 3.29 -18.44 19.64
C ASN A 149 1.86 -17.90 19.53
N ILE A 150 1.38 -17.74 18.30
CA ILE A 150 0.04 -17.22 18.01
C ILE A 150 -0.86 -18.41 17.65
N PRO A 151 -1.94 -18.68 18.41
CA PRO A 151 -2.96 -19.63 18.01
C PRO A 151 -3.55 -19.26 16.65
N GLU A 152 -3.86 -20.26 15.81
CA GLU A 152 -4.46 -20.04 14.48
C GLU A 152 -3.63 -19.12 13.57
N ARG A 153 -2.30 -19.15 13.75
CA ARG A 153 -1.38 -18.35 12.95
C ARG A 153 -1.60 -18.59 11.46
N ALA A 154 -1.93 -17.52 10.76
CA ALA A 154 -1.98 -17.48 9.31
C ALA A 154 -0.74 -16.80 8.71
N PRO A 155 -0.40 -17.08 7.44
CA PRO A 155 0.60 -16.32 6.71
C PRO A 155 0.22 -14.83 6.64
N VAL A 156 1.20 -13.95 6.88
CA VAL A 156 1.04 -12.50 6.69
C VAL A 156 2.04 -12.06 5.62
N PRO A 157 1.59 -11.89 4.36
CA PRO A 157 2.46 -11.39 3.29
C PRO A 157 2.98 -9.99 3.64
N LEU A 158 4.25 -9.73 3.33
CA LEU A 158 4.92 -8.46 3.59
C LEU A 158 5.20 -7.72 2.29
N LEU A 159 4.61 -6.53 2.14
CA LEU A 159 4.92 -5.60 1.05
C LEU A 159 5.69 -4.39 1.60
N VAL A 160 6.62 -3.87 0.81
CA VAL A 160 7.40 -2.68 1.17
C VAL A 160 7.15 -1.59 0.15
N ALA A 161 6.86 -0.36 0.59
CA ALA A 161 6.78 0.80 -0.29
C ALA A 161 8.17 1.17 -0.81
N ALA A 162 8.55 0.57 -1.95
CA ALA A 162 9.85 0.72 -2.58
C ALA A 162 9.72 1.37 -3.96
N LEU A 163 10.42 2.49 -4.14
CA LEU A 163 10.44 3.25 -5.39
C LEU A 163 11.87 3.39 -5.96
N GLY A 164 12.88 3.57 -5.10
CA GLY A 164 14.27 3.73 -5.52
C GLY A 164 14.99 2.39 -5.76
N PRO A 165 16.04 2.34 -6.60
CA PRO A 165 16.75 1.10 -6.93
C PRO A 165 17.25 0.31 -5.71
N ALA A 166 17.83 0.99 -4.72
CA ALA A 166 18.31 0.34 -3.51
C ALA A 166 17.18 -0.29 -2.67
N MET A 167 16.01 0.36 -2.62
CA MET A 167 14.83 -0.18 -1.94
C MET A 167 14.23 -1.34 -2.72
N LEU A 168 14.10 -1.23 -4.04
CA LEU A 168 13.58 -2.31 -4.88
C LEU A 168 14.43 -3.58 -4.80
N LYS A 169 15.76 -3.42 -4.79
CA LYS A 169 16.69 -4.54 -4.59
C LYS A 169 16.46 -5.21 -3.23
N LEU A 170 16.46 -4.42 -2.16
CA LEU A 170 16.23 -4.91 -0.81
C LEU A 170 14.87 -5.62 -0.67
N THR A 171 13.81 -5.03 -1.22
CA THR A 171 12.46 -5.57 -1.18
C THR A 171 12.36 -6.90 -1.93
N GLY A 172 12.95 -7.01 -3.13
CA GLY A 172 12.96 -8.27 -3.88
C GLY A 172 13.69 -9.40 -3.14
N GLU A 173 14.75 -9.07 -2.41
CA GLU A 173 15.54 -10.04 -1.64
C GLU A 173 14.82 -10.50 -0.35
N MET A 174 14.07 -9.61 0.32
CA MET A 174 13.64 -9.82 1.72
C MET A 174 12.13 -9.86 1.96
N ALA A 175 11.31 -9.34 1.05
CA ALA A 175 9.86 -9.25 1.21
C ALA A 175 9.11 -10.11 0.18
N ASP A 176 7.79 -9.96 0.12
CA ASP A 176 6.91 -10.69 -0.81
C ASP A 176 6.43 -9.80 -1.98
N GLY A 177 6.74 -8.50 -1.95
CA GLY A 177 6.37 -7.57 -3.01
C GLY A 177 6.51 -6.10 -2.64
N THR A 178 6.05 -5.24 -3.54
CA THR A 178 6.02 -3.78 -3.34
C THR A 178 4.60 -3.24 -3.36
N VAL A 179 4.43 -2.11 -2.70
CA VAL A 179 3.23 -1.29 -2.78
C VAL A 179 3.61 0.13 -3.21
N THR A 180 3.05 0.60 -4.32
CA THR A 180 3.35 1.91 -4.88
C THR A 180 2.11 2.79 -4.82
N TRP A 181 2.31 4.09 -4.65
CA TRP A 181 1.25 5.09 -4.73
C TRP A 181 1.64 6.09 -5.83
N MET A 182 0.73 6.41 -6.75
CA MET A 182 0.93 7.38 -7.84
C MET A 182 2.24 7.18 -8.62
N THR A 183 2.59 5.92 -8.90
CA THR A 183 3.68 5.58 -9.80
C THR A 183 3.05 5.17 -11.12
N GLY A 184 3.31 5.94 -12.18
CA GLY A 184 2.62 5.77 -13.45
C GLY A 184 2.95 4.44 -14.16
N PRO A 185 2.10 4.00 -15.10
CA PRO A 185 2.26 2.71 -15.79
C PRO A 185 3.61 2.55 -16.49
N GLU A 186 4.18 3.62 -17.05
CA GLU A 186 5.45 3.52 -17.78
C GLU A 186 6.63 3.37 -16.83
N THR A 187 6.61 4.08 -15.68
CA THR A 187 7.59 3.90 -14.61
C THR A 187 7.45 2.53 -13.94
N LEU A 188 6.22 2.02 -13.78
CA LEU A 188 6.00 0.65 -13.29
C LEU A 188 6.66 -0.38 -14.22
N ALA A 189 6.38 -0.27 -15.53
CA ALA A 189 6.85 -1.21 -16.53
C ALA A 189 8.37 -1.14 -16.78
N ALA A 190 8.94 0.06 -16.81
CA ALA A 190 10.35 0.27 -17.17
C ALA A 190 11.31 0.20 -15.97
N HIS A 191 10.82 0.48 -14.76
CA HIS A 191 11.68 0.65 -13.57
C HIS A 191 11.28 -0.25 -12.41
N ILE A 192 10.04 -0.16 -11.90
CA ILE A 192 9.64 -0.86 -10.67
C ILE A 192 9.65 -2.39 -10.85
N ILE A 193 8.85 -2.88 -11.80
CA ILE A 193 8.59 -4.32 -11.99
C ILE A 193 9.87 -5.07 -12.41
N PRO A 194 10.66 -4.60 -13.39
CA PRO A 194 11.91 -5.28 -13.75
C PRO A 194 12.91 -5.32 -12.60
N SER A 195 13.09 -4.21 -11.87
CA SER A 195 14.09 -4.11 -10.80
C SER A 195 13.81 -5.05 -9.64
N ILE A 196 12.55 -5.12 -9.19
CA ILE A 196 12.18 -5.99 -8.06
C ILE A 196 12.19 -7.47 -8.48
N ASN A 197 11.75 -7.78 -9.71
CA ASN A 197 11.78 -9.15 -10.24
C ASN A 197 13.21 -9.66 -10.35
N GLN A 198 14.14 -8.85 -10.89
CA GLN A 198 15.55 -9.21 -10.98
C GLN A 198 16.17 -9.48 -9.60
N ALA A 199 15.85 -8.66 -8.61
CA ALA A 199 16.36 -8.84 -7.25
C ALA A 199 15.81 -10.10 -6.58
N ALA A 200 14.52 -10.39 -6.76
CA ALA A 200 13.89 -11.60 -6.25
C ALA A 200 14.45 -12.85 -6.92
N GLU A 201 14.58 -12.84 -8.25
CA GLU A 201 15.18 -13.95 -9.01
C GLU A 201 16.61 -14.22 -8.56
N GLY A 202 17.43 -13.18 -8.44
CA GLY A 202 18.82 -13.29 -7.96
C GLY A 202 18.94 -13.82 -6.53
N ALA A 203 17.88 -13.68 -5.72
CA ALA A 203 17.79 -14.21 -4.36
C ALA A 203 17.09 -15.58 -4.28
N GLY A 204 16.66 -16.17 -5.40
CA GLY A 204 15.90 -17.41 -5.44
C GLY A 204 14.50 -17.30 -4.82
N LYS A 205 13.91 -16.10 -4.83
CA LYS A 205 12.58 -15.81 -4.27
C LYS A 205 11.49 -15.94 -5.34
N PRO A 206 10.23 -16.22 -4.95
CA PRO A 206 9.09 -16.17 -5.88
C PRO A 206 8.93 -14.80 -6.53
N THR A 207 8.23 -14.74 -7.67
CA THR A 207 7.89 -13.49 -8.33
C THR A 207 7.15 -12.55 -7.35
N PRO A 208 7.66 -11.32 -7.13
CA PRO A 208 7.07 -10.33 -6.24
C PRO A 208 5.64 -9.94 -6.60
N LYS A 209 4.81 -9.66 -5.58
CA LYS A 209 3.54 -8.96 -5.77
C LYS A 209 3.77 -7.49 -6.07
N ILE A 210 2.94 -6.92 -6.95
CA ILE A 210 2.98 -5.51 -7.33
C ILE A 210 1.61 -4.90 -7.03
N ALA A 211 1.49 -4.24 -5.87
CA ALA A 211 0.30 -3.49 -5.50
C ALA A 211 0.45 -2.03 -5.92
N ALA A 212 -0.35 -1.57 -6.88
CA ALA A 212 -0.23 -0.23 -7.45
C ALA A 212 -1.49 0.59 -7.18
N GLY A 213 -1.33 1.65 -6.40
CA GLY A 213 -2.41 2.56 -6.02
C GLY A 213 -2.44 3.85 -6.83
N PHE A 214 -3.65 4.24 -7.21
CA PHE A 214 -3.93 5.42 -8.04
C PHE A 214 -5.15 6.19 -7.52
N PRO A 215 -5.17 7.53 -7.64
CA PRO A 215 -6.39 8.30 -7.62
C PRO A 215 -7.24 7.93 -8.84
N VAL A 216 -8.53 7.68 -8.64
CA VAL A 216 -9.46 7.27 -9.70
C VAL A 216 -10.76 8.06 -9.60
N VAL A 217 -11.28 8.50 -10.75
CA VAL A 217 -12.59 9.14 -10.85
C VAL A 217 -13.18 8.93 -12.24
N LEU A 218 -14.41 8.43 -12.29
CA LEU A 218 -15.21 8.33 -13.51
C LEU A 218 -15.92 9.66 -13.74
N THR A 219 -15.51 10.42 -14.76
CA THR A 219 -16.04 11.77 -15.01
C THR A 219 -15.88 12.19 -16.47
N ASN A 220 -16.77 13.07 -16.93
CA ASN A 220 -16.60 13.80 -18.19
C ASN A 220 -15.87 15.14 -17.99
N ASP A 221 -15.74 15.61 -16.74
CA ASP A 221 -14.97 16.82 -16.38
C ASP A 221 -13.56 16.43 -15.91
N VAL A 222 -12.72 16.03 -16.86
CA VAL A 222 -11.34 15.62 -16.59
C VAL A 222 -10.51 16.76 -16.02
N GLU A 223 -10.71 17.98 -16.50
CA GLU A 223 -9.96 19.15 -16.05
C GLU A 223 -10.32 19.54 -14.61
N GLY A 224 -11.61 19.52 -14.26
CA GLY A 224 -12.05 19.72 -12.87
C GLY A 224 -11.51 18.65 -11.93
N ALA A 225 -11.54 17.38 -12.33
CA ALA A 225 -10.93 16.29 -11.57
C ALA A 225 -9.42 16.47 -11.37
N LYS A 226 -8.69 16.83 -12.43
CA LYS A 226 -7.25 17.12 -12.32
C LYS A 226 -6.95 18.29 -11.41
N ALA A 227 -7.77 19.34 -11.43
CA ALA A 227 -7.62 20.49 -10.53
C ALA A 227 -7.82 20.08 -9.05
N LEU A 228 -8.85 19.28 -8.76
CA LEU A 228 -9.10 18.74 -7.43
C LEU A 228 -7.91 17.89 -6.94
N ILE A 229 -7.48 16.93 -7.75
CA ILE A 229 -6.38 16.02 -7.42
C ILE A 229 -5.06 16.78 -7.24
N SER A 230 -4.80 17.77 -8.09
CA SER A 230 -3.63 18.64 -7.95
C SER A 230 -3.62 19.35 -6.61
N LYS A 231 -4.77 19.88 -6.18
CA LYS A 231 -4.91 20.57 -4.89
C LYS A 231 -4.71 19.63 -3.70
N GLU A 232 -5.36 18.48 -3.71
CA GLU A 232 -5.36 17.55 -2.57
C GLU A 232 -4.04 16.80 -2.43
N LEU A 233 -3.40 16.44 -3.54
CA LEU A 233 -2.21 15.58 -3.54
C LEU A 233 -0.92 16.34 -3.87
N GLN A 234 -0.95 17.67 -3.95
CA GLN A 234 0.21 18.52 -4.30
C GLN A 234 1.50 18.16 -3.55
N ILE A 235 1.39 17.80 -2.27
CA ILE A 235 2.55 17.50 -1.42
C ILE A 235 3.39 16.36 -1.99
N TYR A 236 2.76 15.37 -2.62
CA TYR A 236 3.47 14.25 -3.25
C TYR A 236 4.31 14.69 -4.45
N GLY A 237 3.95 15.76 -5.14
CA GLY A 237 4.79 16.35 -6.18
C GLY A 237 6.09 16.96 -5.65
N GLN A 238 6.17 17.25 -4.35
CA GLN A 238 7.32 17.90 -3.69
C GLN A 238 8.20 16.90 -2.93
N LEU A 239 7.66 15.72 -2.59
CA LEU A 239 8.39 14.69 -1.87
C LEU A 239 9.42 14.02 -2.79
N PRO A 240 10.73 13.99 -2.43
CA PRO A 240 11.79 13.56 -3.35
C PRO A 240 11.57 12.17 -3.99
N SER A 241 11.05 11.21 -3.23
CA SER A 241 10.78 9.86 -3.72
C SER A 241 9.70 9.81 -4.80
N TYR A 242 8.64 10.61 -4.64
CA TYR A 242 7.53 10.69 -5.59
C TYR A 242 7.89 11.57 -6.79
N ARG A 243 8.52 12.72 -6.57
CA ARG A 243 9.05 13.58 -7.65
C ARG A 243 9.93 12.78 -8.61
N ALA A 244 10.83 11.94 -8.07
CA ALA A 244 11.68 11.09 -8.89
C ALA A 244 10.90 10.06 -9.73
N MET A 245 9.72 9.59 -9.30
CA MET A 245 8.86 8.72 -10.10
C MET A 245 8.09 9.52 -11.15
N LEU A 246 7.56 10.69 -10.79
CA LEU A 246 6.90 11.60 -11.71
C LEU A 246 7.84 12.04 -12.85
N ASP A 247 9.11 12.32 -12.54
CA ASP A 247 10.13 12.65 -13.54
C ASP A 247 10.39 11.50 -14.51
N ARG A 248 10.39 10.24 -14.02
CA ARG A 248 10.54 9.05 -14.86
C ARG A 248 9.34 8.84 -15.78
N GLU A 249 8.15 9.16 -15.30
CA GLU A 249 6.92 9.10 -16.09
C GLU A 249 6.85 10.23 -17.14
N GLY A 250 7.53 11.35 -16.91
CA GLY A 250 7.33 12.60 -17.65
C GLY A 250 6.09 13.38 -17.20
N ALA A 251 5.63 13.15 -15.97
CA ALA A 251 4.47 13.82 -15.37
C ALA A 251 4.87 15.12 -14.66
N ALA A 252 4.11 16.20 -14.84
CA ALA A 252 4.32 17.45 -14.11
C ALA A 252 3.89 17.31 -12.64
N GLY A 253 2.83 16.56 -12.37
CA GLY A 253 2.34 16.34 -11.01
C GLY A 253 1.44 15.12 -10.85
N PRO A 254 0.91 14.90 -9.63
CA PRO A 254 0.04 13.77 -9.31
C PRO A 254 -1.19 13.62 -10.21
N ALA A 255 -1.76 14.72 -10.68
CA ALA A 255 -2.94 14.72 -11.55
C ALA A 255 -2.69 14.09 -12.92
N ASP A 256 -1.45 14.10 -13.43
CA ASP A 256 -1.11 13.44 -14.69
C ASP A 256 -1.06 11.91 -14.54
N ILE A 257 -0.82 11.42 -13.33
CA ILE A 257 -0.82 9.99 -13.00
C ILE A 257 -2.23 9.47 -12.76
N ALA A 258 -3.12 10.32 -12.23
CA ALA A 258 -4.47 9.95 -11.85
C ALA A 258 -5.30 9.38 -13.01
N PHE A 259 -6.17 8.44 -12.67
CA PHE A 259 -7.10 7.79 -13.59
C PHE A 259 -8.41 8.59 -13.58
N ALA A 260 -8.45 9.69 -14.33
CA ALA A 260 -9.62 10.53 -14.52
C ALA A 260 -10.06 10.47 -15.99
N GLY A 261 -11.33 10.14 -16.25
CA GLY A 261 -11.85 9.98 -17.60
C GLY A 261 -13.16 9.23 -17.66
N ASP A 262 -13.59 8.92 -18.88
CA ASP A 262 -14.76 8.08 -19.14
C ASP A 262 -14.48 6.58 -18.93
N GLU A 263 -15.50 5.73 -19.02
CA GLU A 263 -15.34 4.28 -18.82
C GLU A 263 -14.33 3.64 -19.78
N LYS A 264 -14.27 4.12 -21.03
CA LYS A 264 -13.39 3.57 -22.05
C LYS A 264 -11.93 3.88 -21.72
N GLU A 265 -11.65 5.13 -21.33
CA GLU A 265 -10.33 5.57 -20.91
C GLU A 265 -9.88 4.84 -19.64
N LEU A 266 -10.73 4.76 -18.62
CA LEU A 266 -10.40 4.08 -17.37
C LEU A 266 -10.14 2.59 -17.59
N ARG A 267 -10.98 1.91 -18.37
CA ARG A 267 -10.81 0.48 -18.71
C ARG A 267 -9.50 0.23 -19.46
N ALA A 268 -9.16 1.09 -20.43
CA ALA A 268 -7.90 0.97 -21.17
C ALA A 268 -6.69 1.12 -20.24
N ARG A 269 -6.72 2.05 -19.28
CA ARG A 269 -5.63 2.24 -18.31
C ARG A 269 -5.54 1.09 -17.30
N ILE A 270 -6.67 0.54 -16.84
CA ILE A 270 -6.70 -0.66 -15.99
C ILE A 270 -6.13 -1.87 -16.75
N GLN A 271 -6.50 -2.04 -18.02
CA GLN A 271 -5.96 -3.12 -18.86
C GLN A 271 -4.45 -2.97 -19.05
N ARG A 272 -3.95 -1.75 -19.28
CA ARG A 272 -2.50 -1.48 -19.34
C ARG A 272 -1.78 -1.95 -18.08
N LEU A 273 -2.36 -1.76 -16.89
CA LEU A 273 -1.77 -2.28 -15.64
C LEU A 273 -1.75 -3.81 -15.59
N ARG A 274 -2.81 -4.48 -16.09
CA ARG A 274 -2.84 -5.95 -16.23
C ARG A 274 -1.70 -6.44 -17.14
N ASP A 275 -1.54 -5.79 -18.29
CA ASP A 275 -0.57 -6.19 -19.33
C ASP A 275 0.88 -6.09 -18.86
N ILE A 276 1.21 -5.13 -17.99
CA ILE A 276 2.57 -4.96 -17.45
C ILE A 276 2.85 -5.81 -16.20
N GLY A 277 1.88 -6.59 -15.72
CA GLY A 277 2.06 -7.51 -14.61
C GLY A 277 1.77 -6.92 -13.22
N VAL A 278 0.97 -5.86 -13.12
CA VAL A 278 0.44 -5.43 -11.81
C VAL A 278 -0.45 -6.54 -11.23
N THR A 279 -0.20 -6.93 -9.98
CA THR A 279 -0.94 -8.03 -9.34
C THR A 279 -2.18 -7.53 -8.61
N ASP A 280 -2.11 -6.33 -8.05
CA ASP A 280 -3.14 -5.71 -7.24
C ASP A 280 -3.31 -4.23 -7.62
N PHE A 281 -4.51 -3.84 -8.03
CA PHE A 281 -4.87 -2.44 -8.27
C PHE A 281 -5.56 -1.87 -7.03
N CYS A 282 -5.06 -0.74 -6.53
CA CYS A 282 -5.58 -0.09 -5.32
C CYS A 282 -6.21 1.27 -5.67
N ALA A 283 -7.51 1.28 -5.96
CA ALA A 283 -8.21 2.50 -6.38
C ALA A 283 -8.58 3.38 -5.18
N SER A 284 -8.05 4.60 -5.15
CA SER A 284 -8.52 5.64 -4.24
C SER A 284 -9.49 6.54 -4.99
N VAL A 285 -10.77 6.49 -4.63
CA VAL A 285 -11.80 7.29 -5.31
C VAL A 285 -11.69 8.74 -4.86
N VAL A 286 -11.36 9.63 -5.79
CA VAL A 286 -11.21 11.08 -5.53
C VAL A 286 -12.25 11.83 -6.34
N ALA A 287 -13.41 12.05 -5.75
CA ALA A 287 -14.56 12.70 -6.37
C ALA A 287 -14.97 13.96 -5.58
N GLY A 288 -15.50 14.97 -6.28
CA GLY A 288 -15.96 16.21 -5.66
C GLY A 288 -17.31 16.09 -4.93
N ASP A 289 -18.04 14.99 -5.17
CA ASP A 289 -19.36 14.71 -4.64
C ASP A 289 -19.60 13.19 -4.51
N GLN A 290 -20.61 12.82 -3.73
CA GLN A 290 -20.91 11.41 -3.42
C GLN A 290 -21.47 10.64 -4.64
N GLU A 291 -22.24 11.29 -5.53
CA GLU A 291 -22.82 10.62 -6.70
C GLU A 291 -21.71 10.17 -7.66
N THR A 292 -20.74 11.04 -7.93
CA THR A 292 -19.56 10.73 -8.73
C THR A 292 -18.71 9.64 -8.07
N ALA A 293 -18.57 9.66 -6.74
CA ALA A 293 -17.87 8.61 -6.01
C ALA A 293 -18.54 7.24 -6.18
N ASP A 294 -19.85 7.18 -5.99
CA ASP A 294 -20.64 5.94 -6.09
C ASP A 294 -20.58 5.37 -7.51
N ARG A 295 -20.76 6.21 -8.54
CA ARG A 295 -20.61 5.81 -9.95
C ARG A 295 -19.22 5.28 -10.26
N THR A 296 -18.17 5.89 -9.69
CA THR A 296 -16.80 5.41 -9.86
C THR A 296 -16.62 4.03 -9.22
N VAL A 297 -17.15 3.81 -8.01
CA VAL A 297 -17.09 2.51 -7.32
C VAL A 297 -17.88 1.44 -8.09
N GLU A 298 -19.05 1.77 -8.63
CA GLU A 298 -19.86 0.86 -9.44
C GLU A 298 -19.15 0.44 -10.73
N PHE A 299 -18.55 1.39 -11.44
CA PHE A 299 -17.71 1.09 -12.59
C PHE A 299 -16.56 0.15 -12.20
N LEU A 300 -15.82 0.47 -11.14
CA LEU A 300 -14.70 -0.37 -10.68
C LEU A 300 -15.15 -1.79 -10.31
N ALA A 301 -16.33 -1.94 -9.69
CA ALA A 301 -16.91 -3.24 -9.37
C ALA A 301 -17.27 -4.04 -10.64
N SER A 302 -17.72 -3.37 -11.71
CA SER A 302 -18.03 -4.02 -13.00
C SER A 302 -16.79 -4.60 -13.70
N GLU A 303 -15.60 -4.10 -13.39
CA GLU A 303 -14.31 -4.57 -13.94
C GLU A 303 -13.76 -5.80 -13.20
N ILE A 304 -14.41 -6.24 -12.12
CA ILE A 304 -14.08 -7.46 -11.37
C ILE A 304 -14.71 -8.69 -12.03
N GLN A 305 -15.89 -8.51 -12.62
CA GLN A 305 -16.71 -9.58 -13.18
C GLN A 305 -16.29 -9.99 -14.61
N GLN A 306 -15.20 -9.40 -15.14
CA GLN A 306 -14.64 -9.62 -16.49
C GLN A 306 -13.27 -10.30 -16.41
#